data_AF-A0A972QE89-F1
#
_entry.id   AF-A0A972QE89-F1
#
_cell.length_a   1.000
_cell.length_b   1.000
_cell.length_c   1.000
_cell.angle_alpha   90.00
_cell.angle_beta   90.00
_cell.angle_gamma   90.00
#
_symmetry.space_group_name_H-M   'P 1'
#
loop_
_entity.id
_entity.type
_entity.pdbx_description
1 polymer ?
#
loop_
_entity_poly.entity_id
_entity_poly.type
_entity_poly.pdbx_seq_one_letter_code
_entity_poly.pdbx_strand_id
1 'polypeptide(L)'
;MKKGLILVVAIVAVVCMTANVYAQDPGKKLVRGVANVLTGWVELPKNIYQTTVEDNILSGLTIGLAKGVGMSIVRTGAGIYETVTFPFPIPEDYAPVLEPEFVFSE
;
A
#
# COMPACT_ATOMS: atom_id res chain seq x y z
N MET A 1 -0.42 3.73 27.14
CA MET A 1 0.29 3.35 25.90
C MET A 1 -0.51 2.36 25.04
N LYS A 2 -0.89 1.18 25.54
CA LYS A 2 -1.61 0.15 24.75
C LYS A 2 -2.96 0.62 24.16
N LYS A 3 -3.75 1.39 24.91
CA LYS A 3 -5.06 1.93 24.46
C LYS A 3 -4.93 2.93 23.30
N GLY A 4 -3.88 3.75 23.30
CA GLY A 4 -3.59 4.70 22.22
C GLY A 4 -3.13 3.99 20.95
N LEU A 5 -2.30 2.95 21.08
CA LEU A 5 -1.88 2.12 19.94
C LEU A 5 -3.08 1.40 19.29
N ILE A 6 -3.97 0.81 20.11
CA ILE A 6 -5.19 0.15 19.61
C ILE A 6 -6.10 1.16 18.89
N LEU A 7 -6.20 2.39 19.42
CA LEU A 7 -6.99 3.45 18.80
C LEU A 7 -6.39 3.87 17.45
N VAL A 8 -5.07 4.02 17.35
CA VAL A 8 -4.38 4.35 16.09
C VAL A 8 -4.56 3.23 15.07
N VAL A 9 -4.40 1.97 15.48
CA VAL A 9 -4.62 0.82 14.58
C VAL A 9 -6.08 0.74 14.13
N ALA A 10 -7.03 0.99 15.02
CA ALA A 10 -8.45 1.01 14.68
C ALA A 10 -8.80 2.17 13.72
N ILE A 11 -8.22 3.35 13.92
CA ILE A 11 -8.39 4.50 13.02
C ILE A 11 -7.79 4.19 11.65
N VAL A 12 -6.57 3.63 11.60
CA VAL A 12 -5.93 3.21 10.34
C VAL A 12 -6.79 2.15 9.63
N ALA A 13 -7.32 1.17 10.35
CA ALA A 13 -8.18 0.14 9.77
C ALA A 13 -9.50 0.73 9.20
N VAL A 14 -10.13 1.67 9.91
CA VAL A 14 -11.34 2.35 9.43
C VAL A 14 -11.02 3.24 8.22
N VAL A 15 -9.88 3.94 8.21
CA VAL A 15 -9.42 4.75 7.08
C VAL A 15 -9.13 3.89 5.83
N CYS A 16 -8.63 2.66 6.01
CA CYS A 16 -8.47 1.71 4.92
C CYS A 16 -9.82 1.21 4.34
N MET A 17 -10.91 1.23 5.13
CA MET A 17 -12.24 0.75 4.70
C MET A 17 -13.09 1.82 3.99
N THR A 18 -12.81 3.12 4.18
CA THR A 18 -13.58 4.22 3.56
C THR A 18 -13.11 4.61 2.15
N ALA A 19 -12.16 3.89 1.56
CA ALA A 19 -11.49 4.29 0.31
C ALA A 19 -12.26 4.05 -1.00
N ASN A 20 -13.53 3.63 -0.96
CA ASN A 20 -14.37 3.40 -2.16
C ASN A 20 -15.01 4.69 -2.72
N VAL A 21 -14.43 5.86 -2.48
CA VAL A 21 -14.85 7.10 -3.14
C VAL A 21 -14.25 7.12 -4.55
N TYR A 22 -15.09 7.09 -5.59
CA TYR A 22 -14.64 7.13 -6.99
C TYR A 22 -13.97 8.47 -7.36
N ALA A 23 -14.30 9.55 -6.65
CA ALA A 23 -13.63 10.83 -6.81
C ALA A 23 -12.23 10.79 -6.19
N GLN A 24 -11.22 11.11 -6.99
CA GLN A 24 -9.85 11.33 -6.52
C GLN A 24 -9.73 12.78 -6.04
N ASP A 25 -9.19 12.96 -4.84
CA ASP A 25 -9.09 14.26 -4.18
C ASP A 25 -7.84 14.30 -3.26
N PRO A 26 -7.40 15.48 -2.79
CA PRO A 26 -6.21 15.60 -1.95
C PRO A 26 -6.26 14.71 -0.69
N GLY A 27 -7.43 14.58 -0.07
CA GLY A 27 -7.65 13.77 1.12
C GLY A 27 -7.51 12.28 0.82
N LYS A 28 -8.09 11.80 -0.29
CA LYS A 28 -7.91 10.41 -0.73
C LYS A 28 -6.46 10.10 -1.05
N LYS A 29 -5.73 11.00 -1.72
CA LYS A 29 -4.29 10.85 -1.99
C LYS A 29 -3.47 10.78 -0.70
N LEU A 30 -3.78 11.60 0.31
CA LEU A 30 -3.11 11.54 1.61
C LEU A 30 -3.36 10.19 2.31
N VAL A 31 -4.62 9.74 2.35
CA VAL A 31 -5.01 8.46 2.94
C VAL A 31 -4.29 7.30 2.26
N ARG A 32 -4.28 7.29 0.92
CA ARG A 32 -3.54 6.32 0.12
C ARG A 32 -2.06 6.32 0.42
N GLY A 33 -1.45 7.51 0.44
CA GLY A 33 -0.04 7.68 0.75
C GLY A 33 0.33 7.06 2.10
N VAL A 34 -0.39 7.46 3.16
CA VAL A 34 -0.15 6.97 4.52
C VAL A 34 -0.40 5.46 4.61
N ALA A 35 -1.47 4.96 4.00
CA ALA A 35 -1.77 3.53 3.97
C ALA A 35 -0.63 2.74 3.32
N ASN A 36 -0.14 3.18 2.16
CA ASN A 36 0.95 2.53 1.43
C ASN A 36 2.29 2.59 2.19
N VAL A 37 2.58 3.66 2.94
CA VAL A 37 3.75 3.71 3.84
C VAL A 37 3.64 2.66 4.96
N LEU A 38 2.48 2.58 5.62
CA LEU A 38 2.29 1.69 6.77
C LEU A 38 2.17 0.21 6.37
N THR A 39 1.66 -0.06 5.16
CA THR A 39 1.34 -1.42 4.71
C THR A 39 2.28 -1.94 3.63
N GLY A 40 3.21 -1.14 3.10
CA GLY A 40 4.11 -1.55 2.01
C GLY A 40 4.91 -2.83 2.28
N TRP A 41 5.25 -3.12 3.55
CA TRP A 41 5.93 -4.35 3.94
C TRP A 41 5.12 -5.63 3.66
N VAL A 42 3.79 -5.52 3.55
CA VAL A 42 2.89 -6.66 3.27
C VAL A 42 3.07 -7.19 1.84
N GLU A 43 3.61 -6.39 0.92
CA GLU A 43 3.98 -6.84 -0.43
C GLU A 43 4.99 -8.01 -0.39
N LEU A 44 5.85 -8.07 0.63
CA LEU A 44 6.83 -9.13 0.78
C LEU A 44 6.19 -10.52 0.97
N PRO A 45 5.42 -10.78 2.04
CA PRO A 45 4.75 -12.08 2.19
C PRO A 45 3.72 -12.35 1.09
N LYS A 46 3.05 -11.31 0.56
CA LYS A 46 2.08 -11.45 -0.53
C LYS A 46 2.72 -12.02 -1.79
N ASN A 47 3.84 -11.45 -2.24
CA ASN A 47 4.52 -11.91 -3.47
C ASN A 47 5.17 -13.29 -3.29
N ILE A 48 5.69 -13.62 -2.10
CA ILE A 48 6.19 -14.98 -1.80
C ILE A 48 5.05 -15.99 -1.95
N TYR A 49 3.89 -15.71 -1.33
CA TYR A 49 2.73 -16.59 -1.38
C TYR A 49 2.19 -16.74 -2.80
N GLN A 50 1.93 -15.63 -3.50
CA GLN A 50 1.43 -15.64 -4.88
C GLN A 50 2.34 -16.44 -5.81
N THR A 51 3.65 -16.19 -5.77
CA THR A 51 4.63 -16.91 -6.60
C THR A 51 4.72 -18.40 -6.22
N THR A 52 4.54 -18.74 -4.93
CA THR A 52 4.50 -20.14 -4.48
C THR A 52 3.28 -20.87 -5.05
N VAL A 53 2.12 -20.22 -5.06
CA VAL A 53 0.86 -20.79 -5.55
C VAL A 53 0.84 -20.88 -7.06
N GLU A 54 1.41 -19.89 -7.76
CA GLU A 54 1.46 -19.85 -9.23
C GLU A 54 2.47 -20.84 -9.83
N ASP A 55 3.58 -21.11 -9.13
CA ASP A 55 4.65 -21.97 -9.62
C ASP A 55 5.01 -23.07 -8.60
N ASN A 56 5.89 -22.77 -7.64
CA ASN A 56 6.31 -23.72 -6.62
C ASN A 56 7.01 -23.03 -5.45
N ILE A 57 7.26 -23.79 -4.37
CA ILE A 57 7.90 -23.27 -3.14
C ILE A 57 9.29 -22.69 -3.39
N LEU A 58 10.12 -23.31 -4.25
CA LEU A 58 11.47 -22.80 -4.52
C LEU A 58 11.40 -21.46 -5.26
N SER A 59 10.50 -21.31 -6.22
CA SER A 59 10.25 -20.05 -6.92
C SER A 59 9.69 -18.98 -5.97
N GLY A 60 8.81 -19.35 -5.04
CA GLY A 60 8.32 -18.46 -4.00
C GLY A 60 9.43 -17.91 -3.09
N LEU A 61 10.33 -18.79 -2.63
CA LEU A 61 11.45 -18.40 -1.76
C LEU A 61 12.55 -17.61 -2.48
N THR A 62 12.62 -17.65 -3.80
CA THR A 62 13.65 -16.96 -4.59
C THR A 62 13.06 -15.77 -5.34
N ILE A 63 12.29 -16.03 -6.40
CA ILE A 63 11.64 -15.02 -7.25
C ILE A 63 10.61 -14.24 -6.44
N GLY A 64 9.74 -14.94 -5.70
CA GLY A 64 8.70 -14.32 -4.88
C GLY A 64 9.28 -13.42 -3.79
N LEU A 65 10.38 -13.85 -3.15
CA LEU A 65 11.11 -13.04 -2.18
C LEU A 65 11.70 -11.78 -2.83
N ALA A 66 12.43 -11.92 -3.94
CA ALA A 66 13.04 -10.78 -4.63
C ALA A 66 11.98 -9.78 -5.13
N LYS A 67 10.90 -10.27 -5.75
CA LYS A 67 9.77 -9.47 -6.19
C LYS A 67 9.11 -8.77 -5.01
N GLY A 68 8.88 -9.49 -3.91
CA GLY A 68 8.27 -8.95 -2.69
C GLY A 68 9.09 -7.81 -2.07
N VAL A 69 10.42 -7.96 -1.98
CA VAL A 69 11.30 -6.89 -1.50
C VAL A 69 11.20 -5.66 -2.40
N GLY A 70 11.28 -5.86 -3.72
CA GLY A 70 11.17 -4.76 -4.70
C GLY A 70 9.83 -4.04 -4.59
N MET A 71 8.73 -4.79 -4.56
CA MET A 71 7.37 -4.24 -4.43
C MET A 71 7.15 -3.52 -3.11
N SER A 72 7.70 -4.03 -2.00
CA SER A 72 7.66 -3.33 -0.71
C SER A 72 8.33 -1.96 -0.75
N ILE A 73 9.51 -1.87 -1.39
CA ILE A 73 10.23 -0.60 -1.57
C ILE A 73 9.42 0.35 -2.45
N VAL A 74 8.95 -0.12 -3.61
CA VAL A 74 8.18 0.69 -4.56
C VAL A 74 6.91 1.22 -3.90
N ARG A 75 6.14 0.37 -3.21
CA ARG A 75 4.89 0.80 -2.58
C ARG A 75 5.12 1.76 -1.43
N THR A 76 6.12 1.49 -0.58
CA THR A 76 6.46 2.41 0.52
C THR A 76 6.93 3.76 -0.03
N GLY A 77 7.76 3.76 -1.07
CA GLY A 77 8.22 4.97 -1.76
C GLY A 77 7.09 5.76 -2.41
N ALA A 78 6.18 5.08 -3.12
CA ALA A 78 4.96 5.68 -3.67
C ALA A 78 4.09 6.28 -2.55
N GLY A 79 3.95 5.58 -1.42
CA GLY A 79 3.27 6.09 -0.24
C GLY A 79 3.87 7.39 0.29
N ILE A 80 5.20 7.44 0.46
CA ILE A 80 5.92 8.64 0.89
C ILE A 80 5.69 9.78 -0.10
N TYR A 81 5.83 9.51 -1.39
CA TYR A 81 5.61 10.49 -2.45
C TYR A 81 4.20 11.09 -2.37
N GLU A 82 3.17 10.25 -2.25
CA GLU A 82 1.78 10.72 -2.21
C GLU A 82 1.45 11.45 -0.90
N THR A 83 2.01 11.02 0.23
CA THR A 83 1.88 11.74 1.51
C THR A 83 2.54 13.11 1.46
N VAL A 84 3.71 13.25 0.82
CA VAL A 84 4.40 14.55 0.72
C VAL A 84 3.72 15.47 -0.29
N THR A 85 3.26 14.90 -1.41
CA THR A 85 2.69 15.68 -2.53
C THR A 85 1.17 15.80 -2.45
N PHE A 86 0.51 15.35 -1.38
CA PHE A 86 -0.95 15.32 -1.26
C PHE A 86 -1.67 16.64 -1.56
N PRO A 87 -1.12 17.85 -1.27
CA PRO A 87 -1.82 19.09 -1.59
C PRO A 87 -1.81 19.39 -3.09
N PHE A 88 -0.84 18.82 -3.82
CA PHE A 88 -0.64 19.06 -5.24
C PHE A 88 -1.34 17.99 -6.08
N PRO A 89 -2.05 18.38 -7.16
CA PRO A 89 -2.68 17.46 -8.11
C PRO A 89 -1.64 16.84 -9.06
N ILE A 90 -0.66 16.14 -8.49
CA ILE A 90 0.42 15.45 -9.22
C ILE A 90 0.48 13.98 -8.76
N PRO A 91 0.12 12.99 -9.58
CA PRO A 91 -0.36 13.08 -10.95
C PRO A 91 -1.69 13.85 -11.09
N GLU A 92 -2.03 14.26 -12.32
CA GLU A 92 -3.26 14.98 -12.63
C GLU A 92 -4.48 14.26 -12.03
N ASP A 93 -5.47 15.05 -11.59
CA ASP A 93 -6.67 14.56 -10.90
C ASP A 93 -6.38 13.68 -9.66
N TYR A 94 -5.23 13.85 -9.01
CA TYR A 94 -4.83 13.04 -7.84
C TYR A 94 -4.79 11.53 -8.14
N ALA A 95 -4.55 11.14 -9.40
CA ALA A 95 -4.51 9.75 -9.81
C ALA A 95 -3.46 8.92 -9.03
N PRO A 96 -3.71 7.61 -8.79
CA PRO A 96 -2.75 6.73 -8.15
C PRO A 96 -1.43 6.65 -8.91
N VAL A 97 -0.31 6.80 -8.22
CA VAL A 97 1.03 6.58 -8.81
C VAL A 97 1.33 5.08 -8.99
N LEU A 98 0.69 4.24 -8.17
CA LEU A 98 0.86 2.79 -8.18
C LEU A 98 -0.52 2.13 -8.20
N GLU A 99 -0.69 1.18 -9.12
CA GLU A 99 -1.82 0.27 -9.15
C GLU A 99 -1.38 -1.14 -8.71
N PRO A 100 -2.20 -1.86 -7.91
CA PRO A 100 -3.41 -1.38 -7.26
C PRO A 100 -3.17 -0.27 -6.23
N GLU A 101 -4.20 0.58 -6.05
CA GLU A 101 -4.15 1.79 -5.24
C GLU A 101 -3.68 1.50 -3.80
N PHE A 102 -4.16 0.40 -3.22
CA PHE A 102 -3.78 -0.12 -1.91
C PHE A 102 -3.24 -1.55 -2.04
N VAL A 103 -2.48 -2.02 -1.03
CA VAL A 103 -1.96 -3.40 -0.99
C VAL A 103 -3.07 -4.45 -1.16
N PHE A 104 -4.23 -4.17 -0.56
CA PHE A 104 -5.35 -5.11 -0.41
C PHE A 104 -6.47 -4.91 -1.43
N SER A 105 -6.33 -3.96 -2.36
CA SER A 105 -7.34 -3.67 -3.37
C SER A 105 -6.98 -4.39 -4.68
N GLU A 106 -7.22 -5.69 -4.78
CA GLU A 106 -7.10 -6.46 -6.03
C GLU A 106 -8.45 -7.01 -6.48
#